data_AF-A0A0P0XUX7-F1
#
_entry.id   AF-A0A0P0XUX7-F1
#
_cell.length_a   1.000
_cell.length_b   1.000
_cell.length_c   1.000
_cell.angle_alpha   90.00
_cell.angle_beta   90.00
_cell.angle_gamma   90.00
#
_symmetry.space_group_name_H-M   'P 1'
#
loop_
_entity.id
_entity.type
_entity.pdbx_description
1 polymer ?
#
loop_
_entity_poly.entity_id
_entity_poly.type
_entity_poly.pdbx_seq_one_letter_code
_entity_poly.pdbx_strand_id
1 'polypeptide(L)'
;MKTFLKDSDSYEIIVTFMNAEGMLAYSRAWKFCISSRADNGCVHPQQFAKFMASCGALGDPNISWVTFHGAHGIARMIRSFLSPQDLPSQWCSYIGHRRAFFPAIYDVALLVRRSFDIVTIPWIECKGGLFDVAQALNLKEIEADMEAARVLLTLRCYMRLAERPDFPGTKMAVQGLLKESCWETEQKKSRGGIVDGERETVSLRRSERVRVTE
;
A
#
# COMPACT_ATOMS: atom_id res chain seq x y z
N MET A 1 9.07 -9.62 -13.65
CA MET A 1 8.11 -9.50 -12.54
C MET A 1 7.91 -10.83 -11.81
N LYS A 2 7.56 -11.91 -12.53
CA LYS A 2 7.39 -13.26 -11.97
C LYS A 2 8.55 -13.76 -11.11
N THR A 3 9.78 -13.43 -11.49
CA THR A 3 11.00 -13.82 -10.75
C THR A 3 11.14 -13.19 -9.37
N PHE A 4 10.30 -12.22 -9.01
CA PHE A 4 10.52 -11.37 -7.82
C PHE A 4 9.52 -11.61 -6.69
N LEU A 5 8.33 -12.14 -6.98
CA LEU A 5 7.47 -12.67 -5.92
C LEU A 5 7.96 -14.08 -5.62
N LYS A 6 8.49 -14.33 -4.42
CA LYS A 6 8.65 -15.71 -3.93
C LYS A 6 7.29 -16.40 -4.11
N ASP A 7 7.27 -17.59 -4.68
CA ASP A 7 6.08 -18.44 -4.76
C ASP A 7 5.70 -18.93 -3.37
N SER A 8 5.18 -18.00 -2.58
CA SER A 8 4.50 -18.29 -1.33
C SER A 8 3.04 -18.49 -1.67
N ASP A 9 2.53 -19.68 -1.35
CA ASP A 9 1.13 -20.03 -1.60
C ASP A 9 0.16 -19.19 -0.77
N SER A 10 0.66 -18.51 0.26
CA SER A 10 -0.08 -17.58 1.09
C SER A 10 0.64 -16.25 1.29
N TYR A 11 -0.15 -15.22 1.57
CA TYR A 11 0.33 -13.92 2.02
C TYR A 11 -0.71 -13.22 2.87
N GLU A 12 -0.27 -12.23 3.62
CA GLU A 12 -1.18 -11.38 4.39
C GLU A 12 -1.17 -9.96 3.84
N ILE A 13 -2.33 -9.32 3.95
CA ILE A 13 -2.49 -7.90 3.67
C ILE A 13 -3.39 -7.28 4.71
N ILE A 14 -2.99 -6.12 5.22
CA ILE A 14 -3.84 -5.32 6.11
C ILE A 14 -4.34 -4.13 5.33
N VAL A 15 -5.65 -3.93 5.36
CA VAL A 15 -6.37 -2.85 4.68
C VAL A 15 -7.18 -2.08 5.71
N THR A 16 -7.18 -0.75 5.62
CA THR A 16 -8.12 0.11 6.36
C THR A 16 -8.65 1.17 5.42
N PHE A 17 -9.81 1.73 5.76
CA PHE A 17 -10.49 2.75 4.98
C PHE A 17 -10.60 4.02 5.81
N MET A 18 -10.26 5.16 5.22
CA MET A 18 -10.37 6.46 5.87
C MET A 18 -11.05 7.45 4.93
N ASN A 19 -11.93 8.29 5.46
CA ASN A 19 -12.55 9.36 4.67
C ASN A 19 -11.63 10.59 4.54
N ALA A 20 -12.13 11.65 3.92
CA ALA A 20 -11.35 12.87 3.73
C ALA A 20 -11.07 13.61 5.05
N GLU A 21 -11.88 13.36 6.08
CA GLU A 21 -11.85 13.98 7.41
C GLU A 21 -10.95 13.22 8.40
N GLY A 22 -10.36 12.08 8.00
CA GLY A 22 -9.47 11.29 8.85
C GLY A 22 -10.17 10.22 9.71
N MET A 23 -11.48 10.03 9.52
CA MET A 23 -12.26 9.03 10.23
C MET A 23 -12.11 7.65 9.57
N LEU A 24 -11.82 6.64 10.39
CA LEU A 24 -11.73 5.25 9.95
C LEU A 24 -13.11 4.64 9.75
N ALA A 25 -13.29 3.86 8.68
CA ALA A 25 -14.49 3.06 8.53
C ALA A 25 -14.56 2.04 9.67
N TYR A 26 -15.68 2.06 10.41
CA TYR A 26 -15.93 1.18 11.55
C TYR A 26 -14.84 1.17 12.63
N SER A 27 -13.97 2.20 12.67
CA SER A 27 -12.79 2.27 13.56
C SER A 27 -11.89 1.03 13.48
N ARG A 28 -11.74 0.43 12.29
CA ARG A 28 -11.07 -0.87 12.11
C ARG A 28 -10.00 -0.85 11.01
N ALA A 29 -9.02 -1.75 11.19
CA ALA A 29 -8.18 -2.26 10.12
C ALA A 29 -8.46 -3.77 10.00
N TRP A 30 -8.49 -4.28 8.77
CA TRP A 30 -8.79 -5.68 8.47
C TRP A 30 -7.54 -6.36 7.96
N LYS A 31 -7.11 -7.40 8.66
CA LYS A 31 -6.03 -8.29 8.26
C LYS A 31 -6.60 -9.49 7.52
N PHE A 32 -6.22 -9.65 6.26
CA PHE A 32 -6.61 -10.78 5.43
C PHE A 32 -5.42 -11.73 5.28
N CYS A 33 -5.59 -12.99 5.67
CA CYS A 33 -4.77 -14.07 5.13
C CYS A 33 -5.35 -14.50 3.78
N ILE A 34 -4.51 -14.60 2.75
CA ILE A 34 -4.90 -14.99 1.40
C ILE A 34 -4.06 -16.20 1.00
N SER A 35 -4.70 -17.28 0.55
CA SER A 35 -4.03 -18.52 0.17
C SER A 35 -4.75 -19.24 -0.97
N SER A 36 -4.01 -19.75 -1.96
CA SER A 36 -4.57 -20.61 -3.00
C SER A 36 -4.89 -22.03 -2.49
N ARG A 37 -4.27 -22.44 -1.37
CA ARG A 37 -4.53 -23.71 -0.71
C ARG A 37 -5.77 -23.59 0.16
N ALA A 38 -6.56 -24.67 0.21
CA ALA A 38 -7.62 -24.82 1.20
C ALA A 38 -7.00 -24.84 2.60
N ASP A 39 -7.01 -23.69 3.26
CA ASP A 39 -6.62 -23.47 4.64
C ASP A 39 -7.83 -22.89 5.37
N ASN A 40 -8.14 -23.42 6.54
CA ASN A 40 -9.30 -23.07 7.34
C ASN A 40 -9.31 -21.60 7.81
N GLY A 41 -8.19 -20.86 7.71
CA GLY A 41 -8.10 -19.46 8.12
C GLY A 41 -7.91 -18.43 7.00
N CYS A 42 -7.67 -18.85 5.76
CA CYS A 42 -7.27 -17.94 4.68
C CYS A 42 -8.32 -17.88 3.56
N VAL A 43 -8.50 -16.68 3.02
CA VAL A 43 -9.45 -16.43 1.92
C VAL A 43 -8.78 -16.80 0.59
N HIS A 44 -9.51 -17.46 -0.30
CA HIS A 44 -8.98 -17.75 -1.64
C HIS A 44 -8.76 -16.43 -2.43
N PRO A 45 -7.67 -16.29 -3.22
CA PRO A 45 -7.37 -15.09 -4.00
C PRO A 45 -8.55 -14.52 -4.79
N GLN A 46 -9.34 -15.38 -5.45
CA GLN A 46 -10.53 -14.96 -6.21
C GLN A 46 -11.67 -14.47 -5.31
N GLN A 47 -11.81 -14.99 -4.10
CA GLN A 47 -12.81 -14.52 -3.14
C GLN A 47 -12.40 -13.15 -2.58
N PHE A 48 -11.11 -12.94 -2.29
CA PHE A 48 -10.57 -11.64 -1.94
C PHE A 48 -10.78 -10.62 -3.08
N ALA A 49 -10.51 -11.01 -4.33
CA ALA A 49 -10.76 -10.17 -5.51
C ALA A 49 -12.23 -9.73 -5.62
N LYS A 50 -13.16 -10.68 -5.47
CA LYS A 50 -14.60 -10.40 -5.47
C LYS A 50 -15.01 -9.44 -4.36
N PHE A 51 -14.49 -9.63 -3.15
CA PHE A 51 -14.76 -8.75 -2.01
C PHE A 51 -14.26 -7.31 -2.27
N MET A 52 -13.03 -7.16 -2.76
CA MET A 52 -12.47 -5.84 -3.08
C MET A 52 -13.24 -5.15 -4.21
N ALA A 53 -13.70 -5.89 -5.21
CA ALA A 53 -14.56 -5.36 -6.26
C ALA A 53 -15.94 -4.96 -5.73
N SER A 54 -16.57 -5.79 -4.89
CA SER A 54 -17.94 -5.54 -4.39
C SER A 54 -18.02 -4.39 -3.40
N CYS A 55 -16.96 -4.14 -2.62
CA CYS A 55 -16.90 -2.97 -1.73
C CYS A 55 -16.54 -1.67 -2.46
N GLY A 56 -16.36 -1.72 -3.79
CA GLY A 56 -16.04 -0.57 -4.63
C GLY A 56 -14.59 -0.11 -4.51
N ALA A 57 -13.71 -0.85 -3.83
CA ALA A 57 -12.32 -0.43 -3.60
C ALA A 57 -11.44 -0.47 -4.86
N LEU A 58 -11.89 -1.10 -5.94
CA LEU A 58 -11.12 -1.26 -7.18
C LEU A 58 -11.74 -0.43 -8.31
N GLY A 59 -10.90 0.17 -9.16
CA GLY A 59 -11.31 0.83 -10.40
C GLY A 59 -11.99 2.20 -10.26
N ASP A 60 -12.27 2.68 -9.05
CA ASP A 60 -12.86 4.00 -8.80
C ASP A 60 -11.76 5.08 -8.66
N PRO A 61 -11.66 6.08 -9.56
CA PRO A 61 -10.69 7.17 -9.45
C PRO A 61 -10.91 8.11 -8.26
N ASN A 62 -12.08 8.07 -7.63
CA ASN A 62 -12.38 8.82 -6.41
C ASN A 62 -11.84 8.12 -5.15
N ILE A 63 -11.29 6.91 -5.30
CA ILE A 63 -10.65 6.17 -4.23
C ILE A 63 -9.13 6.19 -4.43
N SER A 64 -8.44 6.86 -3.52
CA SER A 64 -6.99 6.90 -3.42
C SER A 64 -6.46 5.73 -2.61
N TRP A 65 -5.76 4.80 -3.26
CA TRP A 65 -4.91 3.83 -2.58
C TRP A 65 -3.65 4.52 -2.08
N VAL A 66 -3.28 4.27 -0.83
CA VAL A 66 -2.14 4.88 -0.15
C VAL A 66 -1.29 3.78 0.46
N THR A 67 -0.01 3.77 0.13
CA THR A 67 0.94 2.77 0.61
C THR A 67 2.19 3.44 1.17
N PHE A 68 3.02 2.69 1.89
CA PHE A 68 4.39 3.08 2.19
C PHE A 68 5.29 1.91 1.80
N HIS A 69 6.12 2.08 0.76
CA HIS A 69 6.85 0.96 0.14
C HIS A 69 5.92 -0.16 -0.35
N GLY A 70 4.78 0.18 -0.97
CA GLY A 70 3.71 -0.77 -1.25
C GLY A 70 3.87 -1.64 -2.49
N ALA A 71 5.01 -1.57 -3.19
CA ALA A 71 5.19 -2.18 -4.51
C ALA A 71 4.88 -3.68 -4.52
N HIS A 72 5.42 -4.43 -3.57
CA HIS A 72 5.26 -5.88 -3.52
C HIS A 72 3.86 -6.29 -3.02
N GLY A 73 3.27 -5.57 -2.07
CA GLY A 73 1.91 -5.79 -1.58
C GLY A 73 0.88 -5.58 -2.70
N ILE A 74 1.05 -4.49 -3.47
CA ILE A 74 0.22 -4.23 -4.66
C ILE A 74 0.43 -5.30 -5.73
N ALA A 75 1.66 -5.75 -5.98
CA ALA A 75 1.93 -6.85 -6.90
C ALA A 75 1.23 -8.15 -6.48
N ARG A 76 1.25 -8.50 -5.18
CA ARG A 76 0.53 -9.67 -4.64
C ARG A 76 -0.98 -9.53 -4.78
N MET A 77 -1.54 -8.34 -4.53
CA MET A 77 -2.96 -8.09 -4.78
C MET A 77 -3.33 -8.28 -6.25
N ILE A 78 -2.54 -7.72 -7.17
CA ILE A 78 -2.77 -7.86 -8.61
C ILE A 78 -2.67 -9.34 -9.02
N ARG A 79 -1.69 -10.09 -8.50
CA ARG A 79 -1.60 -11.55 -8.71
C ARG A 79 -2.89 -12.25 -8.27
N SER A 80 -3.43 -11.89 -7.11
CA SER A 80 -4.70 -12.46 -6.63
C SER A 80 -5.90 -12.11 -7.51
N PHE A 81 -5.94 -10.89 -8.04
CA PHE A 81 -7.02 -10.42 -8.92
C PHE A 81 -6.97 -11.06 -10.31
N LEU A 82 -5.80 -11.48 -10.76
CA LEU A 82 -5.60 -12.18 -12.03
C LEU A 82 -5.73 -13.70 -11.92
N SER A 83 -5.76 -14.25 -10.70
CA SER A 83 -5.82 -15.70 -10.45
C SER A 83 -6.95 -16.39 -11.24
N PRO A 84 -6.66 -17.49 -11.98
CA PRO A 84 -5.45 -18.32 -11.89
C PRO A 84 -4.29 -17.88 -12.79
N GLN A 85 -4.42 -16.75 -13.49
CA GLN A 85 -3.31 -16.19 -14.26
C GLN A 85 -2.27 -15.59 -13.34
N ASP A 86 -1.01 -15.71 -13.73
CA ASP A 86 0.12 -15.13 -13.02
C ASP A 86 0.32 -13.66 -13.44
N LEU A 87 1.19 -12.93 -12.72
CA LEU A 87 1.52 -11.56 -13.07
C LEU A 87 2.08 -11.46 -14.50
N PRO A 88 1.76 -10.37 -15.23
CA PRO A 88 2.34 -10.13 -16.54
C PRO A 88 3.87 -10.15 -16.50
N SER A 89 4.49 -10.79 -17.49
CA SER A 89 5.95 -10.80 -17.63
C SER A 89 6.50 -9.42 -18.03
N GLN A 90 5.74 -8.69 -18.86
CA GLN A 90 6.08 -7.35 -19.36
C GLN A 90 5.69 -6.28 -18.34
N TRP A 91 6.62 -5.36 -18.07
CA TRP A 91 6.41 -4.24 -17.15
C TRP A 91 5.25 -3.34 -17.58
N CYS A 92 5.15 -3.02 -18.87
CA CYS A 92 4.06 -2.18 -19.40
C CYS A 92 2.68 -2.80 -19.15
N SER A 93 2.54 -4.11 -19.32
CA SER A 93 1.30 -4.83 -19.04
C SER A 93 0.96 -4.82 -17.55
N TYR A 94 1.95 -5.02 -16.66
CA TYR A 94 1.75 -4.88 -15.22
C TYR A 94 1.26 -3.48 -14.84
N ILE A 95 1.88 -2.44 -15.39
CA ILE A 95 1.48 -1.05 -15.15
C ILE A 95 0.06 -0.80 -15.67
N GLY A 96 -0.32 -1.40 -16.80
CA GLY A 96 -1.70 -1.40 -17.31
C GLY A 96 -2.69 -1.97 -16.29
N HIS A 97 -2.44 -3.16 -15.75
CA HIS A 97 -3.27 -3.75 -14.70
C HIS A 97 -3.30 -2.91 -13.43
N ARG A 98 -2.15 -2.38 -12.99
CA ARG A 98 -2.07 -1.50 -11.81
C ARG A 98 -2.95 -0.27 -11.98
N ARG A 99 -2.91 0.39 -13.14
CA ARG A 99 -3.77 1.55 -13.45
C ARG A 99 -5.25 1.18 -13.53
N ALA A 100 -5.58 -0.01 -14.05
CA ALA A 100 -6.95 -0.48 -14.14
C ALA A 100 -7.56 -0.77 -12.75
N PHE A 101 -6.81 -1.44 -11.86
CA PHE A 101 -7.29 -1.74 -10.51
C PHE A 101 -7.20 -0.55 -9.55
N PHE A 102 -6.17 0.29 -9.70
CA PHE A 102 -5.84 1.38 -8.79
C PHE A 102 -5.59 2.69 -9.54
N PRO A 103 -6.63 3.31 -10.12
CA PRO A 103 -6.49 4.52 -10.95
C PRO A 103 -5.90 5.72 -10.17
N ALA A 104 -6.16 5.80 -8.87
CA ALA A 104 -5.50 6.72 -7.95
C ALA A 104 -4.75 5.91 -6.89
N ILE A 105 -3.42 5.81 -7.03
CA ILE A 105 -2.54 5.17 -6.04
C ILE A 105 -1.33 6.04 -5.76
N TYR A 106 -0.93 6.10 -4.49
CA TYR A 106 0.15 6.91 -3.98
C TYR A 106 1.02 6.11 -3.02
N ASP A 107 2.34 6.30 -3.12
CA ASP A 107 3.31 5.80 -2.14
C ASP A 107 3.84 6.99 -1.33
N VAL A 108 3.59 6.97 -0.02
CA VAL A 108 4.02 8.01 0.92
C VAL A 108 5.53 8.22 0.85
N ALA A 109 6.33 7.18 0.63
CA ALA A 109 7.77 7.32 0.50
C ALA A 109 8.19 8.12 -0.75
N LEU A 110 7.37 8.11 -1.81
CA LEU A 110 7.58 8.95 -3.00
C LEU A 110 7.05 10.36 -2.82
N LEU A 111 5.91 10.53 -2.13
CA LEU A 111 5.36 11.84 -1.82
C LEU A 111 6.34 12.65 -0.97
N VAL A 112 6.84 12.07 0.13
CA VAL A 112 7.77 12.77 1.03
C VAL A 112 9.07 13.14 0.32
N ARG A 113 9.60 12.25 -0.53
CA ARG A 113 10.83 12.52 -1.31
C ARG A 113 10.71 13.75 -2.22
N ARG A 114 9.49 14.16 -2.59
CA ARG A 114 9.24 15.35 -3.41
C ARG A 114 8.82 16.58 -2.62
N SER A 115 8.66 16.47 -1.30
CA SER A 115 8.43 17.61 -0.41
C SER A 115 9.78 18.20 0.01
N PHE A 116 10.11 19.38 -0.54
CA PHE A 116 11.44 20.01 -0.44
C PHE A 116 11.87 20.45 0.96
N ASP A 117 10.97 20.46 1.94
CA ASP A 117 11.26 20.79 3.34
C ASP A 117 11.37 19.52 4.23
N ILE A 118 10.96 18.35 3.73
CA ILE A 118 11.14 17.05 4.41
C ILE A 118 12.48 16.43 3.99
N VAL A 119 13.52 17.26 3.92
CA VAL A 119 14.87 16.92 3.43
C VAL A 119 15.74 16.24 4.49
N THR A 120 15.32 16.26 5.75
CA THR A 120 16.12 15.71 6.87
C THR A 120 16.11 14.19 6.97
N ILE A 121 15.26 13.49 6.21
CA ILE A 121 15.20 12.01 6.26
C ILE A 121 16.26 11.44 5.29
N PRO A 122 17.28 10.69 5.78
CA PRO A 122 18.31 10.13 4.92
C PRO A 122 17.76 8.96 4.12
N TRP A 123 17.27 9.23 2.90
CA TRP A 123 16.63 8.26 1.98
C TRP A 123 17.59 7.26 1.30
N ILE A 124 18.74 6.96 1.89
CA ILE A 124 19.74 6.05 1.30
C ILE A 124 19.30 4.61 1.55
N GLU A 125 19.09 3.83 0.49
CA GLU A 125 18.94 2.36 0.58
C GLU A 125 17.90 1.89 1.61
N CYS A 126 16.71 2.51 1.63
CA CYS A 126 15.62 2.20 2.58
C CYS A 126 15.85 2.68 4.02
N LYS A 127 16.92 3.45 4.29
CA LYS A 127 17.00 4.27 5.50
C LYS A 127 15.96 5.40 5.38
N GLY A 128 15.24 5.68 6.46
CA GLY A 128 13.99 6.46 6.44
C GLY A 128 12.76 5.55 6.40
N GLY A 129 12.31 5.11 7.58
CA GLY A 129 11.11 4.31 7.77
C GLY A 129 9.84 5.15 7.92
N LEU A 130 8.70 4.48 7.98
CA LEU A 130 7.39 5.14 8.14
C LEU A 130 7.34 5.97 9.42
N PHE A 131 7.99 5.51 10.49
CA PHE A 131 8.05 6.22 11.77
C PHE A 131 8.91 7.49 11.68
N ASP A 132 10.00 7.48 10.91
CA ASP A 132 10.80 8.69 10.66
C ASP A 132 9.98 9.74 9.89
N VAL A 133 9.20 9.29 8.90
CA VAL A 133 8.25 10.16 8.19
C VAL A 133 7.20 10.72 9.14
N ALA A 134 6.61 9.88 9.98
CA ALA A 134 5.60 10.31 10.95
C ALA A 134 6.17 11.33 11.93
N GLN A 135 7.40 11.12 12.42
CA GLN A 135 8.11 12.04 13.28
C GLN A 135 8.38 13.38 12.58
N ALA A 136 8.89 13.37 11.35
CA ALA A 136 9.14 14.59 10.56
C ALA A 136 7.85 15.38 10.27
N LEU A 137 6.71 14.69 10.20
CA LEU A 137 5.38 15.27 10.02
C LEU A 137 4.69 15.67 11.34
N ASN A 138 5.38 15.55 12.48
CA ASN A 138 4.87 15.82 13.83
C ASN A 138 3.59 15.01 14.16
N LEU A 139 3.52 13.78 13.70
CA LEU A 139 2.41 12.87 13.99
C LEU A 139 2.66 12.12 15.30
N LYS A 140 1.61 12.02 16.12
CA LYS A 140 1.64 11.24 17.35
C LYS A 140 1.72 9.75 17.06
N GLU A 141 2.38 9.03 17.96
CA GLU A 141 2.37 7.58 18.00
C GLU A 141 0.94 7.02 18.09
N ILE A 142 0.76 5.80 17.61
CA ILE A 142 -0.52 5.10 17.60
C ILE A 142 -0.40 3.89 18.51
N GLU A 143 -1.23 3.86 19.55
CA GLU A 143 -1.41 2.69 20.39
C GLU A 143 -2.22 1.63 19.63
N ALA A 144 -1.52 0.72 18.95
CA ALA A 144 -2.06 -0.44 18.28
C ALA A 144 -0.95 -1.50 18.14
N ASP A 145 -1.30 -2.72 17.70
CA ASP A 145 -0.26 -3.65 17.24
C ASP A 145 0.55 -3.02 16.09
N MET A 146 1.82 -3.43 15.96
CA MET A 146 2.77 -2.79 15.04
C MET A 146 2.25 -2.75 13.61
N GLU A 147 1.57 -3.80 13.15
CA GLU A 147 1.08 -3.87 11.78
C GLU A 147 -0.10 -2.90 11.56
N ALA A 148 -1.07 -2.86 12.48
CA ALA A 148 -2.17 -1.89 12.44
C ALA A 148 -1.65 -0.44 12.57
N ALA A 149 -0.71 -0.19 13.48
CA ALA A 149 -0.08 1.11 13.66
C ALA A 149 0.56 1.60 12.35
N ARG A 150 1.26 0.73 11.61
CA ARG A 150 1.84 1.07 10.30
C ARG A 150 0.78 1.45 9.26
N VAL A 151 -0.37 0.79 9.21
CA VAL A 151 -1.43 1.13 8.23
C VAL A 151 -2.00 2.51 8.53
N LEU A 152 -2.29 2.74 9.81
CA LEU A 152 -2.87 3.99 10.28
C LEU A 152 -1.89 5.15 10.13
N LEU A 153 -0.60 4.95 10.46
CA LEU A 153 0.44 5.95 10.25
C LEU A 153 0.63 6.26 8.76
N THR A 154 0.56 5.28 7.87
CA THR A 154 0.65 5.50 6.40
C THR A 154 -0.43 6.48 5.94
N LEU A 155 -1.68 6.29 6.37
CA LEU A 155 -2.74 7.23 6.06
C LEU A 155 -2.56 8.60 6.72
N ARG A 156 -2.21 8.64 8.01
CA ARG A 156 -2.00 9.92 8.71
C ARG A 156 -0.88 10.73 8.06
N CYS A 157 0.19 10.08 7.60
CA CYS A 157 1.24 10.73 6.83
C CYS A 157 0.69 11.30 5.52
N TYR A 158 -0.10 10.55 4.77
CA TYR A 158 -0.74 11.04 3.55
C TYR A 158 -1.69 12.21 3.81
N MET A 159 -2.50 12.15 4.87
CA MET A 159 -3.41 13.23 5.29
C MET A 159 -2.64 14.51 5.60
N ARG A 160 -1.57 14.38 6.39
CA ARG A 160 -0.73 15.50 6.77
C ARG A 160 0.02 16.11 5.59
N LEU A 161 0.47 15.28 4.65
CA LEU A 161 1.02 15.73 3.38
C LEU A 161 -0.03 16.47 2.55
N ALA A 162 -1.29 16.00 2.57
CA ALA A 162 -2.38 16.59 1.80
C ALA A 162 -2.79 18.00 2.24
N GLU A 163 -2.45 18.41 3.46
CA GLU A 163 -2.65 19.76 3.98
C GLU A 163 -1.61 20.78 3.47
N ARG A 164 -0.55 20.32 2.81
CA ARG A 164 0.55 21.19 2.40
C ARG A 164 0.25 21.92 1.09
N PRO A 165 0.70 23.18 0.93
CA PRO A 165 0.47 23.95 -0.29
C PRO A 165 1.05 23.32 -1.58
N ASP A 166 2.18 22.62 -1.47
CA ASP A 166 2.87 21.96 -2.58
C ASP A 166 2.23 20.61 -2.98
N PHE A 167 1.30 20.10 -2.18
CA PHE A 167 0.75 18.77 -2.34
C PHE A 167 0.08 18.51 -3.70
N PRO A 168 -0.73 19.40 -4.30
CA PRO A 168 -1.35 19.12 -5.60
C PRO A 168 -0.34 18.80 -6.70
N GLY A 169 0.77 19.55 -6.76
CA GLY A 169 1.85 19.32 -7.71
C GLY A 169 2.58 18.00 -7.44
N THR A 170 2.92 17.75 -6.18
CA THR A 170 3.59 16.51 -5.75
C THR A 170 2.72 15.28 -6.01
N LYS A 171 1.44 15.33 -5.65
CA LYS A 171 0.41 14.30 -5.88
C LYS A 171 0.31 13.95 -7.36
N MET A 172 0.13 14.95 -8.22
CA MET A 172 0.03 14.75 -9.68
C MET A 172 1.30 14.08 -10.22
N ALA A 173 2.47 14.50 -9.77
CA ALA A 173 3.72 14.04 -10.31
C ALA A 173 4.09 12.60 -9.90
N VAL A 174 3.51 12.05 -8.82
CA VAL A 174 3.77 10.67 -8.35
C VAL A 174 2.58 9.72 -8.47
N GLN A 175 1.42 10.19 -8.96
CA GLN A 175 0.23 9.35 -9.08
C GLN A 175 0.54 8.10 -9.92
N GLY A 176 0.19 6.93 -9.40
CA GLY A 176 0.41 5.67 -10.08
C GLY A 176 1.84 5.11 -9.95
N LEU A 177 2.75 5.80 -9.26
CA LEU A 177 4.11 5.33 -8.97
C LEU A 177 4.19 4.68 -7.59
N LEU A 178 5.03 3.66 -7.45
CA LEU A 178 5.34 2.99 -6.18
C LEU A 178 6.85 2.93 -5.99
N LYS A 179 7.34 2.92 -4.74
CA LYS A 179 8.78 2.92 -4.47
C LYS A 179 9.39 1.54 -4.72
N GLU A 180 9.97 1.42 -5.93
CA GLU A 180 10.72 0.26 -6.44
C GLU A 180 11.82 -0.21 -5.47
N SER A 181 12.75 0.71 -5.23
CA SER A 181 14.18 0.49 -4.97
C SER A 181 14.58 -0.35 -3.75
N CYS A 182 13.66 -0.68 -2.84
CA CYS A 182 13.99 -1.55 -1.71
C CYS A 182 14.09 -3.03 -2.06
N TRP A 183 13.56 -3.40 -3.23
CA TRP A 183 13.66 -4.73 -3.81
C TRP A 183 15.08 -5.18 -4.22
N GLU A 184 15.99 -4.26 -4.54
CA GLU A 184 17.33 -4.58 -5.05
C GLU A 184 18.34 -4.76 -3.91
N THR A 185 18.13 -4.07 -2.78
CA THR A 185 18.99 -4.13 -1.60
C THR A 185 18.76 -5.39 -0.77
N GLU A 186 17.53 -5.91 -0.68
CA GLU A 186 17.25 -7.20 -0.04
C GLU A 186 17.87 -8.39 -0.79
N GLN A 187 18.03 -8.31 -2.12
CA GLN A 187 18.71 -9.35 -2.90
C GLN A 187 20.22 -9.41 -2.65
N LYS A 188 20.84 -8.27 -2.30
CA LYS A 188 22.25 -8.25 -1.86
C LYS A 188 22.41 -8.85 -0.45
N LYS A 189 21.42 -8.70 0.44
CA LYS A 189 21.42 -9.32 1.77
C LYS A 189 21.10 -10.82 1.75
N SER A 190 20.20 -11.28 0.88
CA SER A 190 19.85 -12.71 0.78
C SER A 190 20.94 -13.61 0.20
N ARG A 191 21.94 -13.04 -0.50
CA ARG A 191 23.20 -13.74 -0.85
C ARG A 191 24.21 -13.81 0.29
N GLY A 192 23.91 -13.25 1.48
CA GLY A 192 24.83 -13.12 2.60
C GLY A 192 24.19 -13.20 3.99
N GLY A 193 23.27 -14.15 4.21
CA GLY A 193 22.83 -14.56 5.55
C GLY A 193 21.56 -13.88 6.10
N ILE A 194 20.62 -14.74 6.55
CA ILE A 194 19.47 -14.56 7.47
C ILE A 194 18.80 -13.18 7.52
N VAL A 195 17.57 -13.09 7.00
CA VAL A 195 16.62 -12.00 7.37
C VAL A 195 15.21 -12.58 7.53
N ASP A 196 14.66 -12.39 8.73
CA ASP A 196 13.28 -12.66 9.12
C ASP A 196 12.27 -11.87 8.26
N GLY A 197 11.11 -12.47 8.01
CA GLY A 197 10.10 -11.92 7.10
C GLY A 197 9.35 -10.71 7.66
N GLU A 198 9.55 -9.54 7.07
CA GLU A 198 8.68 -8.38 7.28
C GLU A 198 7.47 -8.39 6.33
N ARG A 199 6.28 -8.08 6.87
CA ARG A 199 4.98 -8.04 6.19
C ARG A 199 4.60 -6.61 5.79
N GLU A 200 3.96 -6.46 4.63
CA GLU A 200 3.63 -5.16 4.02
C GLU A 200 2.19 -4.70 4.28
N THR A 201 1.99 -3.39 4.18
CA THR A 201 0.78 -2.68 4.60
C THR A 201 0.22 -1.82 3.47
N VAL A 202 -1.10 -1.88 3.23
CA VAL A 202 -1.78 -1.12 2.16
C VAL A 202 -3.02 -0.42 2.73
N SER A 203 -3.28 0.84 2.35
CA SER A 203 -4.41 1.59 2.89
C SER A 203 -5.25 2.29 1.82
N LEU A 204 -6.52 2.58 2.13
CA LEU A 204 -7.50 3.19 1.24
C LEU A 204 -8.02 4.52 1.78
N ARG A 205 -8.08 5.56 0.95
CA ARG A 205 -8.78 6.83 1.22
C ARG A 205 -9.83 7.09 0.15
N ARG A 206 -11.10 7.23 0.53
CA ARG A 206 -12.18 7.64 -0.40
C ARG A 206 -12.37 9.15 -0.32
N SER A 207 -12.33 9.87 -1.44
CA SER A 207 -12.83 11.23 -1.53
C SER A 207 -14.29 11.22 -1.99
N GLU A 208 -15.12 11.96 -1.28
CA GLU A 208 -16.51 12.33 -1.59
C GLU A 208 -17.66 11.39 -1.16
N ARG A 209 -18.50 11.96 -0.28
CA ARG A 209 -19.89 11.70 0.13
C ARG A 209 -20.55 10.39 -0.32
N VAL A 210 -20.57 9.40 0.60
CA VAL A 210 -21.63 8.39 0.62
C VAL A 210 -22.70 8.84 1.62
N ARG A 211 -23.90 9.15 1.11
CA ARG A 211 -25.12 9.09 1.93
C ARG A 211 -25.39 7.61 2.20
N VAL A 212 -25.38 7.23 3.47
CA VAL A 212 -25.99 5.98 3.92
C VAL A 212 -27.45 6.31 4.19
N THR A 213 -28.35 5.76 3.39
CA THR A 213 -29.78 5.68 3.70
C THR A 213 -30.12 4.20 3.64
N GLU A 214 -30.40 3.67 4.84
CA GLU A 214 -30.96 2.37 5.25
C GLU A 214 -30.56 1.09 4.50
#